data_AF-A0A6M0PC99-F1
#
_entry.id   AF-A0A6M0PC99-F1
#
_cell.length_a   1.000
_cell.length_b   1.000
_cell.length_c   1.000
_cell.angle_alpha   90.00
_cell.angle_beta   90.00
_cell.angle_gamma   90.00
#
_symmetry.space_group_name_H-M   'P 1'
#
loop_
_entity.id
_entity.type
_entity.pdbx_description
1 polymer ?
#
loop_
_entity_poly.entity_id
_entity_poly.type
_entity_poly.pdbx_seq_one_letter_code
_entity_poly.pdbx_strand_id
1 'polypeptide(L)'
;MVRSFIAGVIIALIISIIGIAIKFSVSQIFFIVSLVIIILAVLVSGFGVSGDRIRANTSNETKEDRNWRINFSRNLIILSIPSIIGFIVSRYLL
;
A
#
# COMPACT_ATOMS: atom_id res chain seq x y z
N MET A 1 9.83 -3.23 6.18
CA MET A 1 10.06 -1.77 6.12
C MET A 1 11.01 -1.38 4.99
N VAL A 2 12.34 -1.42 5.13
CA VAL A 2 13.27 -0.97 4.04
C VAL A 2 13.01 -1.72 2.73
N ARG A 3 12.91 -3.06 2.79
CA ARG A 3 12.57 -3.90 1.61
C ARG A 3 11.25 -3.50 0.96
N SER A 4 10.24 -3.17 1.77
CA SER A 4 8.91 -2.75 1.29
C SER A 4 8.95 -1.38 0.64
N PHE A 5 9.72 -0.44 1.21
CA PHE A 5 9.93 0.87 0.63
C PHE A 5 10.67 0.76 -0.71
N ILE A 6 11.76 -0.03 -0.77
CA ILE A 6 12.51 -0.29 -2.01
C ILE A 6 11.59 -0.90 -3.08
N ALA A 7 10.77 -1.89 -2.72
CA ALA A 7 9.79 -2.46 -3.65
C ALA A 7 8.82 -1.38 -4.17
N GLY A 8 8.38 -0.46 -3.31
CA GLY A 8 7.52 0.65 -3.71
C GLY A 8 8.22 1.62 -4.67
N VAL A 9 9.51 1.90 -4.45
CA VAL A 9 10.34 2.70 -5.37
C VAL A 9 10.46 2.00 -6.73
N ILE A 10 10.69 0.69 -6.76
CA ILE A 10 10.75 -0.09 -8.00
C ILE A 10 9.42 -0.02 -8.75
N ILE A 11 8.29 -0.22 -8.06
CA ILE A 11 6.95 -0.07 -8.65
C ILE A 11 6.78 1.34 -9.24
N ALA A 12 7.21 2.37 -8.51
CA ALA A 12 7.07 3.75 -8.97
C ALA A 12 7.91 4.04 -10.23
N LEU A 13 9.14 3.50 -10.31
CA LEU A 13 9.97 3.61 -11.51
C LEU A 13 9.32 2.92 -12.71
N ILE A 14 8.77 1.72 -12.51
CA ILE A 14 8.07 0.98 -13.57
C ILE A 14 6.86 1.78 -14.07
N ILE A 15 6.04 2.34 -13.18
CA ILE A 15 4.89 3.17 -13.53
C ILE A 15 5.33 4.38 -14.37
N SER A 16 6.39 5.08 -13.95
CA SER A 16 6.92 6.23 -14.69
C SER A 16 7.37 5.85 -16.10
N ILE A 17 8.14 4.76 -16.25
CA ILE A 17 8.64 4.30 -17.55
C ILE A 17 7.48 3.92 -18.48
N ILE A 18 6.54 3.11 -18.00
CA ILE A 18 5.39 2.65 -18.79
C ILE A 18 4.48 3.81 -19.16
N GLY A 19 4.18 4.70 -18.21
CA GLY A 19 3.26 5.80 -18.44
C GLY A 19 3.80 6.81 -19.46
N ILE A 20 5.11 7.09 -19.44
CA ILE A 20 5.77 7.90 -20.48
C ILE A 20 5.68 7.20 -21.85
N ALA A 21 5.98 5.90 -21.92
CA ALA A 21 5.97 5.15 -23.17
C ALA A 21 4.59 5.11 -23.84
N ILE A 22 3.52 4.99 -23.06
CA ILE A 22 2.14 4.84 -23.55
C ILE A 22 1.43 6.21 -23.67
N LYS A 23 2.07 7.32 -23.27
CA LYS A 23 1.47 8.67 -23.17
C LYS A 23 0.18 8.70 -22.33
N PHE A 24 0.12 7.85 -21.31
CA PHE A 24 -1.01 7.79 -20.38
C PHE A 24 -0.74 8.68 -19.16
N SER A 25 -1.80 9.07 -18.45
CA SER A 25 -1.64 9.90 -17.25
C SER A 25 -0.97 9.11 -16.12
N VAL A 26 0.35 9.31 -15.97
CA VAL A 26 1.17 8.69 -14.92
C VAL A 26 0.59 8.98 -13.53
N SER A 27 0.07 10.20 -13.32
CA SER A 27 -0.57 10.61 -12.08
C SER A 27 -1.79 9.75 -11.74
N GLN A 28 -2.65 9.43 -12.71
CA GLN A 28 -3.81 8.56 -12.48
C GLN A 28 -3.38 7.14 -12.09
N ILE A 29 -2.33 6.61 -12.70
CA ILE A 29 -1.81 5.27 -12.37
C ILE A 29 -1.26 5.27 -10.93
N PHE A 30 -0.45 6.26 -10.56
CA PHE A 30 0.06 6.40 -9.20
C PHE A 30 -1.06 6.48 -8.15
N PHE A 31 -2.12 7.25 -8.45
CA PHE A 31 -3.29 7.36 -7.59
C PHE A 31 -3.99 6.01 -7.39
N ILE A 32 -4.29 5.31 -8.49
CA ILE A 32 -4.98 4.01 -8.43
C ILE A 32 -4.13 2.99 -7.68
N VAL A 33 -2.83 2.90 -7.97
CA VAL A 33 -1.91 1.94 -7.33
C VAL A 33 -1.81 2.21 -5.82
N SER A 34 -1.62 3.46 -5.42
CA SER A 34 -1.56 3.81 -3.99
C SER A 34 -2.89 3.50 -3.27
N LEU A 35 -4.02 3.82 -3.89
CA LEU A 35 -5.34 3.53 -3.35
C LEU A 35 -5.56 2.02 -3.15
N VAL A 36 -5.26 1.20 -4.16
CA VAL A 36 -5.41 -0.26 -4.09
C VAL A 36 -4.54 -0.85 -2.97
N ILE A 37 -3.28 -0.44 -2.87
CA ILE A 37 -2.36 -0.94 -1.83
C ILE A 37 -2.86 -0.55 -0.42
N ILE A 38 -3.35 0.69 -0.25
CA ILE A 38 -3.90 1.15 1.03
C ILE A 38 -5.16 0.37 1.40
N ILE A 39 -6.07 0.15 0.45
CA ILE A 39 -7.29 -0.65 0.69
C ILE A 39 -6.89 -2.06 1.13
N LEU A 40 -5.94 -2.71 0.45
CA LEU A 40 -5.44 -4.02 0.86
C LEU A 40 -4.85 -3.98 2.27
N ALA A 41 -4.10 -2.95 2.63
CA ALA A 41 -3.54 -2.80 3.97
C ALA A 41 -4.62 -2.69 5.05
N VAL A 42 -5.71 -1.97 4.77
CA VAL A 42 -6.85 -1.78 5.67
C VAL A 42 -7.66 -3.09 5.82
N LEU A 43 -7.87 -3.81 4.71
CA LEU A 43 -8.56 -5.09 4.73
C LEU A 43 -7.78 -6.13 5.54
N VAL A 44 -6.47 -6.22 5.32
CA VAL A 44 -5.61 -7.13 6.09
C VAL A 44 -5.57 -6.75 7.56
N SER A 45 -5.47 -5.47 7.91
CA SER A 45 -5.27 -5.06 9.32
C SER A 45 -6.43 -5.43 10.25
N GLY A 46 -7.62 -5.64 9.71
CA GLY A 46 -8.85 -5.78 10.48
C GLY A 46 -9.44 -4.45 10.94
N PHE A 47 -8.92 -3.31 10.44
CA PHE A 47 -9.40 -1.97 10.82
C PHE A 47 -10.87 -1.74 10.47
N GLY A 48 -11.38 -2.36 9.39
CA GLY A 48 -12.78 -2.27 8.99
C GLY A 48 -13.75 -3.16 9.79
N VAL A 49 -13.27 -3.91 10.79
CA VAL A 49 -14.08 -4.87 11.56
C VAL A 49 -14.50 -4.27 12.90
N SER A 50 -15.72 -4.58 13.36
CA SER A 50 -16.22 -4.11 14.66
C SER A 50 -15.31 -4.49 15.83
N GLY A 51 -15.22 -3.62 16.83
CA GLY A 51 -14.42 -3.80 18.05
C GLY A 51 -14.64 -5.14 18.78
N ASP A 52 -15.89 -5.61 18.87
CA ASP A 52 -16.18 -6.87 19.54
C ASP A 52 -15.66 -8.08 18.76
N ARG A 53 -15.84 -8.07 17.43
CA ARG A 53 -15.31 -9.11 16.55
C ARG A 53 -13.78 -9.12 16.51
N ILE A 54 -13.12 -7.96 16.50
CA ILE A 54 -11.65 -7.94 16.51
C ILE A 54 -11.10 -8.47 17.85
N ARG A 55 -11.77 -8.21 18.98
CA ARG A 55 -11.40 -8.76 20.29
C ARG A 55 -11.55 -10.29 20.32
N ALA A 56 -12.68 -10.81 19.83
CA ALA A 56 -12.93 -12.25 19.73
C ALA A 56 -11.97 -12.96 18.75
N ASN A 57 -11.66 -12.33 17.61
CA ASN A 57 -10.66 -12.89 16.69
C ASN A 57 -9.27 -12.88 17.33
N THR A 58 -8.88 -11.78 17.98
CA THR A 58 -7.57 -11.65 18.62
C THR A 58 -7.38 -12.64 19.78
N SER A 59 -8.46 -13.02 20.50
CA SER A 59 -8.36 -14.02 21.58
C SER A 59 -8.11 -15.43 21.07
N ASN A 60 -8.52 -15.75 19.84
CA ASN A 60 -8.37 -17.07 19.23
C ASN A 60 -7.22 -17.13 18.20
N GLU A 61 -6.65 -15.99 17.84
CA GLU A 61 -5.54 -15.87 16.90
C GLU A 61 -4.20 -16.22 17.55
N THR A 62 -3.34 -16.95 16.83
CA THR A 62 -1.98 -17.22 17.30
C THR A 62 -1.13 -15.95 17.31
N LYS A 63 -0.08 -15.90 18.14
CA LYS A 63 0.87 -14.76 18.12
C LYS A 63 1.55 -14.59 16.76
N GLU A 64 1.78 -15.69 16.05
CA GLU A 64 2.42 -15.70 14.74
C GLU A 64 1.51 -15.07 13.69
N ASP A 65 0.27 -15.52 13.60
CA ASP A 65 -0.73 -14.98 12.66
C ASP A 65 -0.99 -13.49 12.91
N ARG A 66 -1.09 -13.10 14.19
CA ARG A 66 -1.26 -11.70 14.58
C ARG A 66 -0.08 -10.85 14.13
N ASN A 67 1.14 -11.32 14.36
CA ASN A 67 2.34 -10.64 13.93
C ASN A 67 2.43 -10.56 12.40
N TRP A 68 2.05 -11.63 11.69
CA TRP A 68 1.98 -11.63 10.24
C TRP A 68 1.00 -10.55 9.75
N ARG A 69 -0.24 -10.53 10.27
CA ARG A 69 -1.27 -9.56 9.89
C ARG A 69 -0.81 -8.12 10.07
N ILE A 70 -0.29 -7.80 11.25
CA ILE A 70 0.17 -6.43 11.58
C ILE A 70 1.38 -6.05 10.71
N ASN A 71 2.37 -6.95 10.58
CA ASN A 71 3.57 -6.66 9.79
C ASN A 71 3.26 -6.55 8.30
N PHE A 72 2.37 -7.39 7.77
CA PHE A 72 1.98 -7.36 6.36
C PHE A 72 1.21 -6.09 6.03
N SER A 73 0.21 -5.71 6.84
CA SER A 73 -0.49 -4.44 6.69
C SER A 73 0.45 -3.24 6.77
N ARG A 74 1.36 -3.20 7.76
CA ARG A 74 2.37 -2.14 7.87
C ARG A 74 3.26 -2.08 6.62
N ASN A 75 3.72 -3.23 6.13
CA ASN A 75 4.57 -3.28 4.94
C ASN A 75 3.82 -2.81 3.69
N LEU A 76 2.51 -3.08 3.55
CA LEU A 76 1.69 -2.55 2.47
C LEU A 76 1.55 -1.03 2.54
N ILE A 77 1.31 -0.45 3.72
CA ILE A 77 1.30 1.02 3.87
C ILE A 77 2.66 1.62 3.46
N ILE A 78 3.77 1.01 3.86
CA ILE A 78 5.10 1.51 3.49
C ILE A 78 5.37 1.35 1.99
N LEU A 79 4.86 0.28 1.38
CA LEU A 79 4.93 0.01 -0.06
C LEU A 79 4.18 1.08 -0.88
N SER A 80 3.07 1.64 -0.36
CA SER A 80 2.29 2.65 -1.08
C SER A 80 2.94 4.03 -1.08
N ILE A 81 3.79 4.36 -0.09
CA ILE A 81 4.38 5.70 0.07
C ILE A 81 5.08 6.21 -1.20
N PRO A 82 5.99 5.45 -1.86
CA PRO A 82 6.62 5.93 -3.10
C PRO A 82 5.62 6.23 -4.22
N SER A 83 4.52 5.50 -4.32
CA SER A 83 3.47 5.77 -5.31
C SER A 83 2.64 7.01 -4.95
N ILE A 84 2.40 7.29 -3.67
CA ILE A 84 1.78 8.54 -3.21
C ILE A 84 2.68 9.74 -3.56
N ILE A 85 3.99 9.62 -3.30
CA ILE A 85 4.97 10.64 -3.68
C ILE A 85 4.95 10.82 -5.20
N GLY A 86 4.98 9.72 -5.96
CA GLY A 86 4.89 9.75 -7.42
C GLY A 86 3.63 10.45 -7.93
N PHE A 87 2.47 10.22 -7.30
CA PHE A 87 1.22 10.94 -7.61
C PHE A 87 1.38 12.44 -7.40
N ILE A 88 1.86 12.87 -6.23
CA ILE A 88 2.02 14.28 -5.90
C ILE A 88 2.99 14.97 -6.87
N VAL A 89 4.16 14.36 -7.11
CA VAL A 89 5.17 14.89 -8.02
C VAL A 89 4.62 15.00 -9.44
N SER A 90 4.02 13.92 -9.96
CA SER A 90 3.52 13.91 -11.34
C SER A 90 2.26 14.75 -11.58
N ARG A 91 1.52 15.12 -10.53
CA ARG A 91 0.29 15.92 -10.66
C ARG A 91 0.52 17.42 -10.47
N TYR A 92 1.50 17.79 -9.65
CA TYR A 92 1.70 19.19 -9.23
C TYR A 92 3.07 19.77 -9.60
N LEU A 93 4.07 18.93 -9.93
CA LEU A 93 5.43 19.38 -10.27
C LEU A 93 5.83 19.10 -11.72
N LEU A 94 5.04 18.31 -12.44
CA LEU A 94 5.18 17.98 -13.87
C LEU A 94 3.88 18.32 -14.60
#